data_AF-A0ABD2N5I6-F1
#
_entry.id   AF-A0ABD2N5I6-F1
#
_cell.length_a   1.000
_cell.length_b   1.000
_cell.length_c   1.000
_cell.angle_alpha   90.00
_cell.angle_beta   90.00
_cell.angle_gamma   90.00
#
_symmetry.space_group_name_H-M   'P 1'
#
loop_
_entity.id
_entity.type
_entity.pdbx_description
1 polymer ?
#
loop_
_entity_poly.entity_id
_entity_poly.type
_entity_poly.pdbx_seq_one_letter_code
_entity_poly.pdbx_strand_id
1 'polypeptide(L)'
;MLTVQVVGGVLGFLMACSYILMFVGWIPTTHRYGFTSGIDKSFSERFVETGNTLSTPRDKYGPRFKWPAFVEGQLLGAYFYGYTVGSLPGGPIAEFFGPYWTITVSSVVCAVVTSASVLCVMETWAPLFVCRIIVGLVGGCQYPALHGLIAAWAPPNEKGSFVACLMGNVLGAVITQAAVGYLVARLEWYWGFYFTGLMAALFIVSWVILVSDHPNKSWFCSAKEVDFILEQQQGSVQSGRSKQPFLKMATSIPFIILVICQFGNLWSLYLLLTVVPKFMADVLKFDIENVGFLTSTPSLSRFVCGFIFGGIADFLLKRELLRKVVIRKGFILFCE
;
A
#
# COMPACT_ATOMS: atom_id res chain seq x y z
N MET A 1 -6.23 -25.70 -4.51
CA MET A 1 -6.25 -24.43 -5.26
C MET A 1 -7.03 -23.31 -4.56
N LEU A 2 -8.32 -23.48 -4.23
CA LEU A 2 -9.11 -22.47 -3.50
C LEU A 2 -8.41 -22.02 -2.19
N THR A 3 -7.80 -22.96 -1.47
CA THR A 3 -7.03 -22.68 -0.25
C THR A 3 -5.85 -21.74 -0.50
N VAL A 4 -5.12 -21.90 -1.61
CA VAL A 4 -3.96 -21.05 -1.95
C VAL A 4 -4.41 -19.66 -2.39
N GLN A 5 -5.54 -19.55 -3.08
CA GLN A 5 -6.13 -18.26 -3.46
C GLN A 5 -6.69 -17.50 -2.24
N VAL A 6 -7.36 -18.20 -1.31
CA VAL A 6 -7.82 -17.61 -0.04
C VAL A 6 -6.63 -17.17 0.81
N VAL A 7 -5.59 -18.00 0.91
CA VAL A 7 -4.33 -17.64 1.58
C VAL A 7 -3.67 -16.43 0.91
N GLY A 8 -3.61 -16.38 -0.42
CA GLY A 8 -3.08 -15.21 -1.16
C GLY A 8 -3.87 -13.93 -0.93
N GLY A 9 -5.21 -14.02 -0.86
CA GLY A 9 -6.08 -12.88 -0.56
C GLY A 9 -5.93 -12.40 0.89
N VAL A 10 -5.86 -13.31 1.85
CA VAL A 10 -5.63 -13.01 3.27
C VAL A 10 -4.22 -12.43 3.49
N LEU A 11 -3.21 -12.92 2.78
CA LEU A 11 -1.85 -12.40 2.84
C LEU A 11 -1.75 -11.03 2.16
N GLY A 12 -2.40 -10.80 1.02
CA GLY A 12 -2.47 -9.48 0.39
C GLY A 12 -3.19 -8.46 1.27
N PHE A 13 -4.26 -8.87 1.95
CA PHE A 13 -4.98 -8.10 2.95
C PHE A 13 -4.08 -7.71 4.13
N LEU A 14 -3.46 -8.69 4.78
CA LEU A 14 -2.58 -8.47 5.93
C LEU A 14 -1.31 -7.69 5.55
N MET A 15 -0.79 -7.90 4.33
CA MET A 15 0.36 -7.15 3.82
C MET A 15 0.03 -5.68 3.67
N ALA A 16 -1.14 -5.30 3.15
CA ALA A 16 -1.50 -3.88 3.07
C ALA A 16 -1.85 -3.26 4.42
N CYS A 17 -2.38 -4.03 5.37
CA CYS A 17 -2.50 -3.56 6.75
C CYS A 17 -1.15 -3.15 7.36
N SER A 18 -0.04 -3.66 6.82
CA SER A 18 1.32 -3.27 7.22
C SER A 18 1.89 -2.03 6.48
N TYR A 19 1.29 -1.63 5.35
CA TYR A 19 1.75 -0.49 4.57
C TYR A 19 0.86 0.73 4.77
N ILE A 20 1.35 1.70 5.52
CA ILE A 20 0.72 3.01 5.57
C ILE A 20 1.71 4.06 5.07
N LEU A 21 1.43 4.46 3.83
CA LEU A 21 1.86 5.70 3.22
C LEU A 21 1.20 6.95 3.83
N MET A 22 0.36 6.82 4.86
CA MET A 22 -0.54 7.89 5.29
C MET A 22 -0.27 8.44 6.69
N PHE A 23 0.69 7.93 7.45
CA PHE A 23 0.82 8.33 8.87
C PHE A 23 1.13 9.81 9.09
N VAL A 24 1.82 10.49 8.16
CA VAL A 24 2.12 11.92 8.34
C VAL A 24 0.85 12.77 8.24
N GLY A 25 -0.16 12.34 7.47
CA GLY A 25 -1.45 13.04 7.41
C GLY A 25 -2.23 13.01 8.73
N TRP A 26 -1.89 12.07 9.61
CA TRP A 26 -2.55 11.87 10.91
C TRP A 26 -1.71 12.32 12.11
N ILE A 27 -0.43 12.65 11.91
CA ILE A 27 0.38 13.28 12.97
C ILE A 27 -0.17 14.70 13.17
N PRO A 28 -0.60 15.07 14.39
CA PRO A 28 -1.08 16.41 14.68
C PRO A 28 0.06 17.43 14.53
N THR A 29 0.06 18.21 13.45
CA THR A 29 0.98 19.33 13.29
C THR A 29 0.29 20.67 13.49
N THR A 30 1.07 21.70 13.81
CA THR A 30 0.55 23.03 14.13
C THR A 30 0.19 23.87 12.90
N HIS A 31 0.62 23.48 11.71
CA HIS A 31 0.47 24.33 10.53
C HIS A 31 -0.94 24.27 9.93
N ARG A 32 -1.60 25.43 9.86
CA ARG A 32 -2.72 25.66 8.94
C ARG A 32 -2.16 25.67 7.52
N TYR A 33 -2.64 24.79 6.64
CA TYR A 33 -2.34 24.91 5.21
C TYR A 33 -2.99 26.22 4.70
N GLY A 34 -2.17 27.26 4.56
CA GLY A 34 -2.58 28.59 4.14
C GLY A 34 -2.93 28.62 2.65
N PHE A 35 -4.13 28.20 2.30
CA PHE A 35 -4.79 28.66 1.06
C PHE A 35 -5.77 29.82 1.33
N THR A 36 -5.95 30.19 2.61
CA THR A 36 -6.89 31.21 3.08
C THR A 36 -6.22 32.34 3.87
N SER A 37 -4.93 32.61 3.67
CA SER A 37 -4.20 33.66 4.40
C SER A 37 -4.75 35.08 4.19
N GLY A 38 -5.57 35.30 3.15
CA GLY A 38 -6.28 36.56 2.91
C GLY A 38 -7.65 36.70 3.57
N ILE A 39 -8.37 35.59 3.84
CA ILE A 39 -9.74 35.62 4.37
C ILE A 39 -9.76 35.40 5.90
N ASP A 40 -8.78 34.66 6.43
CA ASP A 40 -8.75 34.25 7.83
C ASP A 40 -8.27 35.36 8.79
N LYS A 41 -7.51 36.36 8.31
CA LYS A 41 -7.05 37.48 9.15
C LYS A 41 -8.21 38.33 9.66
N SER A 42 -9.14 38.72 8.78
CA SER A 42 -10.31 39.53 9.15
C SER A 42 -11.33 38.77 9.99
N PHE A 43 -11.39 37.44 9.86
CA PHE A 43 -12.24 36.59 10.69
C PHE A 43 -11.61 36.35 12.07
N SER A 44 -10.29 36.13 12.15
CA SER A 44 -9.58 35.93 13.41
C SER A 44 -9.54 37.19 14.30
N GLU A 45 -9.41 38.38 13.71
CA GLU A 45 -9.41 39.64 14.46
C GLU A 45 -10.76 39.92 15.13
N ARG A 46 -11.88 39.45 14.56
CA ARG A 46 -13.22 39.58 15.18
C ARG A 46 -13.46 38.66 16.38
N PHE A 47 -12.68 37.58 16.54
CA PHE A 47 -12.85 36.64 17.66
C PHE A 47 -11.87 36.89 18.82
N VAL A 48 -10.90 37.80 18.66
CA VAL A 48 -9.95 38.14 19.74
C VAL A 48 -10.54 39.12 20.76
N GLU A 49 -11.62 39.84 20.43
CA GLU A 49 -12.28 40.75 21.38
C GLU A 49 -13.16 40.06 22.44
N THR A 50 -13.45 38.75 22.31
CA THR A 50 -14.25 38.03 23.30
C THR A 50 -13.36 37.07 24.09
N GLY A 51 -12.91 37.54 25.26
CA GLY A 51 -11.97 36.87 26.16
C GLY A 51 -12.47 35.58 26.80
N ASN A 52 -12.71 34.54 26.00
CA ASN A 52 -12.82 33.16 26.45
C ASN A 52 -11.85 32.31 25.63
N THR A 53 -10.85 31.74 26.28
CA THR A 53 -9.99 30.67 25.74
C THR A 53 -10.84 29.44 25.47
N LEU A 54 -11.56 29.44 24.35
CA LEU A 54 -12.16 28.24 23.78
C LEU A 54 -11.02 27.33 23.37
N SER A 55 -10.73 26.33 24.20
CA SER A 55 -9.98 25.13 23.82
C SER A 55 -10.51 24.68 22.46
N THR A 56 -9.66 24.70 21.43
CA THR A 56 -10.14 24.36 20.10
C THR A 56 -10.52 22.87 20.10
N PRO A 57 -11.55 22.44 19.35
CA PRO A 57 -11.96 21.03 19.28
C PRO A 57 -10.81 20.06 18.91
N ARG A 58 -9.72 20.62 18.39
CA ARG A 58 -8.55 19.96 17.83
C ARG A 58 -7.38 19.82 18.83
N ASP A 59 -7.54 20.22 20.09
CA ASP A 59 -6.54 20.02 21.17
C ASP A 59 -6.66 18.65 21.86
N LYS A 60 -7.60 17.81 21.43
CA LYS A 60 -7.89 16.49 22.01
C LYS A 60 -6.95 15.34 21.58
N TYR A 61 -6.05 15.55 20.61
CA TYR A 61 -5.39 14.46 19.88
C TYR A 61 -3.88 14.28 20.18
N GLY A 62 -3.39 14.85 21.29
CA GLY A 62 -2.00 14.73 21.74
C GLY A 62 -1.11 15.95 21.42
N PRO A 63 0.15 15.95 21.88
CA PRO A 63 1.08 17.06 21.70
C PRO A 63 1.41 17.29 20.21
N ARG A 64 1.28 18.53 19.75
CA ARG A 64 1.52 18.89 18.35
C ARG A 64 2.96 19.27 18.10
N PHE A 65 3.51 18.76 16.99
CA PHE A 65 4.85 19.12 16.56
C PHE A 65 4.82 20.43 15.76
N LYS A 66 5.71 21.35 16.11
CA LYS A 66 5.91 22.64 15.43
C LYS A 66 6.85 22.50 14.23
N TRP A 67 6.50 21.62 13.28
CA TRP A 67 7.31 21.43 12.07
C TRP A 67 6.82 22.34 10.94
N PRO A 68 7.72 22.96 10.16
CA PRO A 68 7.30 23.72 8.98
C PRO A 68 6.70 22.78 7.93
N ALA A 69 5.73 23.26 7.14
CA ALA A 69 5.05 22.46 6.11
C ALA A 69 6.02 21.79 5.10
N PHE A 70 7.17 22.39 4.85
CA PHE A 70 8.25 21.78 4.05
C PHE A 70 8.75 20.47 4.65
N VAL A 71 9.00 20.43 5.97
CA VAL A 71 9.49 19.24 6.68
C VAL A 71 8.42 18.15 6.68
N GLU A 72 7.14 18.48 6.85
CA GLU A 72 6.04 17.52 6.73
C GLU A 72 5.99 16.88 5.33
N GLY A 73 6.17 17.69 4.29
CA GLY A 73 6.23 17.22 2.91
C GLY A 73 7.42 16.28 2.68
N GLN A 74 8.60 16.63 3.20
CA GLN A 74 9.79 15.78 3.14
C GLN A 74 9.59 14.47 3.91
N LEU A 75 8.95 14.51 5.07
CA LEU A 75 8.68 13.34 5.89
C LEU A 75 7.66 12.39 5.24
N LEU A 76 6.68 12.93 4.52
CA LEU A 76 5.75 12.17 3.69
C LEU A 76 6.49 11.55 2.48
N GLY A 77 7.38 12.33 1.84
CA GLY A 77 8.21 11.91 0.71
C GLY A 77 9.28 10.87 1.05
N ALA A 78 9.78 10.86 2.29
CA ALA A 78 10.89 10.02 2.75
C ALA A 78 10.70 8.53 2.46
N TYR A 79 9.47 8.03 2.66
CA TYR A 79 9.12 6.65 2.31
C TYR A 79 9.31 6.39 0.81
N PHE A 80 8.84 7.30 -0.05
CA PHE A 80 8.92 7.12 -1.49
C PHE A 80 10.36 7.16 -1.99
N TYR A 81 11.21 8.00 -1.39
CA TYR A 81 12.66 8.00 -1.70
C TYR A 81 13.29 6.63 -1.44
N GLY A 82 13.02 6.03 -0.27
CA GLY A 82 13.46 4.67 0.04
C GLY A 82 12.86 3.64 -0.92
N TYR A 83 11.56 3.71 -1.19
CA TYR A 83 10.83 2.77 -2.04
C TYR A 83 11.35 2.74 -3.48
N THR A 84 11.66 3.90 -4.07
CA THR A 84 12.25 3.97 -5.42
C THR A 84 13.62 3.28 -5.45
N VAL A 85 14.46 3.50 -4.44
CA VAL A 85 15.79 2.86 -4.37
C VAL A 85 15.67 1.35 -4.12
N GLY A 86 14.74 0.91 -3.27
CA GLY A 86 14.56 -0.51 -2.92
C GLY A 86 13.86 -1.33 -4.01
N SER A 87 12.94 -0.74 -4.77
CA SER A 87 12.20 -1.45 -5.83
C SER A 87 13.06 -1.84 -7.03
N LEU A 88 14.13 -1.09 -7.33
CA LEU A 88 15.06 -1.40 -8.41
C LEU A 88 15.81 -2.74 -8.20
N PRO A 89 16.50 -2.98 -7.06
CA PRO A 89 17.16 -4.26 -6.78
C PRO A 89 16.20 -5.35 -6.26
N GLY A 90 14.95 -5.01 -5.93
CA GLY A 90 13.99 -5.95 -5.33
C GLY A 90 13.77 -7.24 -6.12
N GLY A 91 13.76 -7.15 -7.46
CA GLY A 91 13.65 -8.31 -8.35
C GLY A 91 14.83 -9.28 -8.21
N PRO A 92 16.08 -8.84 -8.51
CA PRO A 92 17.26 -9.65 -8.30
C PRO A 92 17.39 -10.21 -6.88
N ILE A 93 17.12 -9.40 -5.85
CA ILE A 93 17.16 -9.86 -4.44
C ILE A 93 16.21 -11.04 -4.24
N ALA A 94 14.97 -10.96 -4.76
CA ALA A 94 14.00 -12.05 -4.66
C ALA A 94 14.43 -13.31 -5.43
N GLU A 95 15.12 -13.16 -6.57
CA GLU A 95 15.67 -14.30 -7.32
C GLU A 95 16.84 -14.99 -6.59
N PHE A 96 17.67 -14.23 -5.86
CA PHE A 96 18.83 -14.78 -5.14
C PHE A 96 18.48 -15.37 -3.77
N PHE A 97 17.72 -14.63 -2.95
CA PHE A 97 17.38 -15.04 -1.58
C PHE A 97 16.10 -15.88 -1.50
N GLY A 98 15.30 -15.90 -2.57
CA GLY A 98 13.97 -16.46 -2.58
C GLY A 98 12.91 -15.44 -2.13
N PRO A 99 11.71 -15.50 -2.71
CA PRO A 99 10.64 -14.56 -2.39
C PRO A 99 10.13 -14.68 -0.95
N TYR A 100 10.13 -15.88 -0.36
CA TYR A 100 9.73 -16.12 1.03
C TYR A 100 10.59 -15.32 2.01
N TRP A 101 11.92 -15.47 1.93
CA TRP A 101 12.84 -14.78 2.82
C TRP A 101 12.87 -13.29 2.58
N THR A 102 12.79 -12.86 1.32
CA THR A 102 12.76 -11.44 0.95
C THR A 102 11.56 -10.73 1.59
N ILE A 103 10.36 -11.31 1.51
CA ILE A 103 9.15 -10.74 2.10
C ILE A 103 9.19 -10.83 3.63
N THR A 104 9.66 -11.95 4.19
CA THR A 104 9.75 -12.14 5.65
C THR A 104 10.66 -11.10 6.30
N VAL A 105 11.90 -10.97 5.80
CA VAL A 105 12.88 -10.01 6.33
C VAL A 105 12.38 -8.58 6.15
N SER A 106 11.85 -8.26 4.97
CA SER A 106 11.29 -6.92 4.73
C SER A 106 10.17 -6.58 5.70
N SER A 107 9.22 -7.48 5.92
CA SER A 107 8.10 -7.25 6.83
C SER A 107 8.54 -7.16 8.28
N VAL A 108 9.51 -7.97 8.73
CA VAL A 108 10.08 -7.87 10.09
C VAL A 108 10.74 -6.52 10.31
N VAL A 109 11.60 -6.08 9.37
CA VAL A 109 12.24 -4.76 9.46
C VAL A 109 11.20 -3.65 9.45
N CYS A 110 10.19 -3.74 8.58
CA CYS A 110 9.09 -2.77 8.51
C CYS A 110 8.33 -2.68 9.84
N ALA A 111 7.98 -3.81 10.46
CA ALA A 111 7.26 -3.86 11.73
C ALA A 111 8.08 -3.22 12.86
N VAL A 112 9.36 -3.62 13.00
CA VAL A 112 10.26 -3.11 14.05
C VAL A 112 10.48 -1.61 13.90
N VAL A 113 10.81 -1.14 12.70
CA VAL A 113 11.12 0.28 12.46
C VAL A 113 9.85 1.13 12.57
N THR A 114 8.69 0.62 12.17
CA THR A 114 7.41 1.33 12.33
C THR A 114 7.03 1.49 13.80
N SER A 115 7.17 0.44 14.63
CA SER A 115 6.93 0.55 16.07
C SER A 115 7.96 1.45 16.75
N ALA A 116 9.24 1.38 16.37
CA ALA A 116 10.29 2.25 16.89
C ALA A 116 10.10 3.73 16.50
N SER A 117 9.39 4.01 15.40
CA SER A 117 9.16 5.38 14.91
C SER A 117 8.44 6.27 15.95
N VAL A 118 7.65 5.69 16.86
CA VAL A 118 7.00 6.44 17.96
C VAL A 118 8.03 7.08 18.90
N LEU A 119 9.10 6.34 19.21
CA LEU A 119 10.17 6.81 20.09
C LEU A 119 11.02 7.91 19.42
N CYS A 120 11.15 7.84 18.10
CA CYS A 120 11.94 8.76 17.28
C CYS A 120 11.31 10.16 17.13
N VAL A 121 10.05 10.34 17.52
CA VAL A 121 9.30 11.59 17.35
C VAL A 121 9.59 12.62 18.47
N MET A 122 10.20 12.22 19.58
CA MET A 122 10.19 13.00 20.83
C MET A 122 11.14 14.21 20.86
N GLU A 123 12.22 14.24 20.07
CA GLU A 123 13.28 15.26 20.19
C GLU A 123 13.52 16.02 18.86
N THR A 124 13.47 15.36 17.71
CA THR A 124 13.75 15.95 16.38
C THR A 124 13.03 15.19 15.25
N TRP A 125 12.85 15.82 14.07
CA TRP A 125 12.24 15.19 12.89
C TRP A 125 13.19 14.26 12.12
N ALA A 126 14.50 14.40 12.31
CA ALA A 126 15.52 13.69 11.54
C ALA A 126 15.55 12.16 11.78
N PRO A 127 15.45 11.65 13.03
CA PRO A 127 15.38 10.20 13.26
C PRO A 127 14.16 9.56 12.59
N LEU A 128 13.00 10.22 12.66
CA LEU A 128 11.78 9.78 11.99
C LEU A 128 11.92 9.76 10.47
N PHE A 129 12.60 10.75 9.89
CA PHE A 129 12.90 10.79 8.46
C PHE A 129 13.74 9.57 8.02
N VAL A 130 14.77 9.21 8.79
CA VAL A 130 15.61 8.03 8.54
C VAL A 130 14.79 6.73 8.66
N CYS A 131 13.99 6.59 9.71
CA CYS A 131 13.08 5.45 9.85
C CYS A 131 12.17 5.27 8.63
N ARG A 132 11.65 6.38 8.07
CA ARG A 132 10.79 6.34 6.88
C ARG A 132 11.52 5.89 5.62
N ILE A 133 12.77 6.34 5.42
CA ILE A 133 13.60 5.86 4.32
C ILE A 133 13.84 4.36 4.44
N ILE A 134 14.17 3.87 5.64
CA ILE A 134 14.45 2.44 5.87
C ILE A 134 13.20 1.60 5.56
N VAL A 135 12.04 2.00 6.07
CA VAL A 135 10.75 1.32 5.79
C VAL A 135 10.45 1.31 4.29
N GLY A 136 10.66 2.44 3.60
CA GLY A 136 10.50 2.52 2.15
C GLY A 136 11.44 1.58 1.40
N LEU A 137 12.73 1.58 1.78
CA LEU A 137 13.77 0.76 1.16
C LEU A 137 13.43 -0.73 1.19
N VAL A 138 13.07 -1.26 2.37
CA VAL A 138 12.70 -2.68 2.48
C VAL A 138 11.37 -2.95 1.79
N GLY A 139 10.40 -2.05 1.96
CA GLY A 139 9.06 -2.15 1.37
C GLY A 139 9.07 -2.24 -0.16
N GLY A 140 10.06 -1.62 -0.83
CA GLY A 140 10.23 -1.67 -2.28
C GLY A 140 10.50 -3.07 -2.83
N CYS A 141 11.09 -3.98 -2.04
CA CYS A 141 11.45 -5.32 -2.48
C CYS A 141 10.27 -6.31 -2.51
N GLN A 142 9.17 -6.00 -1.83
CA GLN A 142 8.13 -7.00 -1.57
C GLN A 142 7.24 -7.28 -2.78
N TYR A 143 6.84 -6.27 -3.55
CA TYR A 143 6.03 -6.46 -4.77
C TYR A 143 6.74 -7.30 -5.84
N PRO A 144 8.02 -7.02 -6.20
CA PRO A 144 8.78 -7.90 -7.08
C PRO A 144 8.87 -9.33 -6.55
N ALA A 145 9.13 -9.51 -5.25
CA ALA A 145 9.20 -10.83 -4.63
C ALA A 145 7.86 -11.58 -4.69
N LEU A 146 6.73 -10.89 -4.44
CA LEU A 146 5.39 -11.47 -4.55
C LEU A 146 5.09 -11.96 -5.97
N HIS A 147 5.42 -11.16 -6.99
CA HIS A 147 5.23 -11.57 -8.37
C HIS A 147 6.12 -12.76 -8.75
N GLY A 148 7.33 -12.83 -8.19
CA GLY A 148 8.20 -14.00 -8.29
C GLY A 148 7.56 -15.25 -7.65
N LEU A 149 6.98 -15.12 -6.45
CA LEU A 149 6.28 -16.20 -5.78
C LEU A 149 5.06 -16.69 -6.58
N ILE A 150 4.23 -15.76 -7.07
CA ILE A 150 3.08 -16.10 -7.91
C ILE A 150 3.53 -16.81 -9.18
N ALA A 151 4.66 -16.40 -9.79
CA ALA A 151 5.19 -17.10 -10.96
C ALA A 151 5.61 -18.54 -10.66
N ALA A 152 6.12 -18.81 -9.45
CA ALA A 152 6.50 -20.15 -9.01
C ALA A 152 5.32 -21.02 -8.53
N TRP A 153 4.19 -20.42 -8.14
CA TRP A 153 3.05 -21.13 -7.56
C TRP A 153 1.82 -21.24 -8.47
N ALA A 154 1.61 -20.28 -9.37
CA ALA A 154 0.39 -20.20 -10.16
C ALA A 154 0.53 -20.93 -11.51
N PRO A 155 -0.38 -21.88 -11.82
CA PRO A 155 -0.48 -22.44 -13.17
C PRO A 155 -0.78 -21.34 -14.20
N PRO A 156 -0.33 -21.48 -15.47
CA PRO A 156 -0.52 -20.44 -16.50
C PRO A 156 -1.98 -20.01 -16.70
N ASN A 157 -2.91 -20.96 -16.60
CA ASN A 157 -4.35 -20.71 -16.79
C ASN A 157 -5.02 -20.02 -15.60
N GLU A 158 -4.45 -20.14 -14.39
CA GLU A 158 -5.02 -19.58 -13.15
C GLU A 158 -4.25 -18.37 -12.61
N LYS A 159 -3.14 -18.01 -13.25
CA LYS A 159 -2.28 -16.88 -12.84
C LYS A 159 -3.06 -15.58 -12.67
N GLY A 160 -4.08 -15.35 -13.50
CA GLY A 160 -4.97 -14.19 -13.36
C GLY A 160 -5.70 -14.14 -12.03
N SER A 161 -6.19 -15.28 -11.53
CA SER A 161 -6.88 -15.37 -10.23
C SER A 161 -5.92 -15.10 -9.06
N PHE A 162 -4.69 -15.60 -9.13
CA PHE A 162 -3.66 -15.31 -8.12
C PHE A 162 -3.30 -13.83 -8.06
N VAL A 163 -3.20 -13.18 -9.22
CA VAL A 163 -2.96 -11.72 -9.29
C VAL A 163 -4.19 -10.96 -8.79
N ALA A 164 -5.41 -11.42 -9.06
CA ALA A 164 -6.63 -10.80 -8.54
C ALA A 164 -6.69 -10.85 -7.00
N CYS A 165 -6.18 -11.91 -6.36
CA CYS A 165 -6.06 -11.99 -4.90
C CYS A 165 -5.17 -10.88 -4.30
N LEU A 166 -4.24 -10.30 -5.07
CA LEU A 166 -3.44 -9.15 -4.61
C LEU A 166 -4.29 -7.92 -4.30
N MET A 167 -5.51 -7.81 -4.86
CA MET A 167 -6.48 -6.75 -4.54
C MET A 167 -6.93 -6.77 -3.07
N GLY A 168 -6.62 -7.84 -2.32
CA GLY A 168 -6.70 -7.83 -0.86
C GLY A 168 -5.97 -6.63 -0.26
N ASN A 169 -4.93 -6.11 -0.93
CA ASN A 169 -4.20 -4.93 -0.48
C ASN A 169 -5.10 -3.67 -0.34
N VAL A 170 -6.04 -3.46 -1.26
CA VAL A 170 -6.96 -2.33 -1.21
C VAL A 170 -7.90 -2.47 -0.02
N LEU A 171 -8.40 -3.68 0.23
CA LEU A 171 -9.26 -3.97 1.38
C LEU A 171 -8.52 -3.77 2.71
N GLY A 172 -7.28 -4.23 2.80
CA GLY A 172 -6.42 -4.03 3.99
C GLY A 172 -6.21 -2.55 4.28
N ALA A 173 -5.97 -1.75 3.25
CA ALA A 173 -5.84 -0.30 3.39
C ALA A 173 -7.12 0.37 3.91
N VAL A 174 -8.29 -0.03 3.41
CA VAL A 174 -9.60 0.51 3.86
C VAL A 174 -9.82 0.25 5.35
N ILE A 175 -9.68 -1.02 5.78
CA ILE A 175 -9.91 -1.40 7.18
C ILE A 175 -8.90 -0.70 8.09
N THR A 176 -7.65 -0.64 7.66
CA THR A 176 -6.59 -0.02 8.45
C THR A 176 -6.76 1.49 8.57
N GLN A 177 -7.15 2.19 7.49
CA GLN A 177 -7.44 3.63 7.55
C GLN A 177 -8.61 3.94 8.48
N ALA A 178 -9.69 3.16 8.41
CA ALA A 178 -10.84 3.32 9.29
C ALA A 178 -10.46 3.05 10.76
N ALA A 179 -9.73 1.96 11.02
CA ALA A 179 -9.29 1.60 12.37
C ALA A 179 -8.30 2.61 12.96
N VAL A 180 -7.30 3.06 12.19
CA VAL A 180 -6.35 4.08 12.64
C VAL A 180 -7.06 5.41 12.88
N GLY A 181 -7.97 5.83 11.99
CA GLY A 181 -8.74 7.06 12.19
C GLY A 181 -9.58 7.03 13.47
N TYR A 182 -10.22 5.90 13.76
CA TYR A 182 -10.96 5.69 15.00
C TYR A 182 -10.06 5.70 16.24
N LEU A 183 -8.92 5.00 16.18
CA LEU A 183 -7.97 4.94 17.30
C LEU A 183 -7.37 6.32 17.60
N VAL A 184 -6.98 7.09 16.58
CA VAL A 184 -6.42 8.45 16.74
C VAL A 184 -7.49 9.43 17.24
N ALA A 185 -8.77 9.20 16.97
CA ALA A 185 -9.84 10.06 17.44
C ALA A 185 -10.14 9.90 18.95
N ARG A 186 -9.96 8.70 19.51
CA ARG A 186 -10.30 8.36 20.91
C ARG A 186 -9.09 8.19 21.82
N LEU A 187 -7.99 7.74 21.25
CA LEU A 187 -6.69 7.61 21.90
C LEU A 187 -5.72 8.63 21.29
N GLU A 188 -4.47 8.57 21.68
CA GLU A 188 -3.41 9.41 21.12
C GLU A 188 -2.87 8.88 19.78
N TRP A 189 -2.23 9.76 19.01
CA TRP A 189 -1.71 9.47 17.66
C TRP A 189 -0.74 8.27 17.59
N TYR A 190 -0.01 7.99 18.67
CA TYR A 190 0.97 6.89 18.71
C TYR A 190 0.31 5.50 18.67
N TRP A 191 -0.96 5.37 19.07
CA TRP A 191 -1.68 4.09 18.98
C TRP A 191 -1.89 3.63 17.55
N GLY A 192 -1.94 4.55 16.58
CA GLY A 192 -1.95 4.21 15.16
C GLY A 192 -0.69 3.43 14.73
N PHE A 193 0.48 3.74 15.32
CA PHE A 193 1.72 3.04 15.04
C PHE A 193 1.80 1.67 15.73
N TYR A 194 1.28 1.55 16.94
CA TYR A 194 1.24 0.26 17.63
C TYR A 194 0.24 -0.71 17.00
N PHE A 195 -0.94 -0.23 16.60
CA PHE A 195 -1.93 -1.05 15.90
C PHE A 195 -1.38 -1.65 14.60
N THR A 196 -0.64 -0.84 13.85
CA THR A 196 -0.12 -1.22 12.53
C THR A 196 1.13 -2.09 12.65
N GLY A 197 1.97 -1.84 13.65
CA GLY A 197 3.02 -2.78 14.06
C GLY A 197 2.46 -4.13 14.47
N LEU A 198 1.34 -4.17 15.21
CA LEU A 198 0.65 -5.41 15.57
C LEU A 198 0.10 -6.14 14.34
N MET A 199 -0.55 -5.43 13.42
CA MET A 199 -1.04 -6.03 12.16
C MET A 199 0.12 -6.59 11.32
N ALA A 200 1.26 -5.88 11.27
CA ALA A 200 2.47 -6.37 10.61
C ALA A 200 3.03 -7.63 11.29
N ALA A 201 3.01 -7.70 12.62
CA ALA A 201 3.40 -8.90 13.36
C ALA A 201 2.48 -10.10 13.04
N LEU A 202 1.16 -9.88 13.02
CA LEU A 202 0.19 -10.92 12.63
C LEU A 202 0.39 -11.39 11.17
N PHE A 203 0.70 -10.47 10.27
CA PHE A 203 1.09 -10.80 8.90
C PHE A 203 2.32 -11.71 8.88
N ILE A 204 3.39 -11.36 9.60
CA ILE A 204 4.63 -12.15 9.62
C ILE A 204 4.37 -13.56 10.15
N VAL A 205 3.63 -13.69 11.25
CA VAL A 205 3.28 -15.00 11.83
C VAL A 205 2.48 -15.83 10.82
N SER A 206 1.49 -15.22 10.17
CA SER A 206 0.68 -15.89 9.15
C SER A 206 1.51 -16.26 7.92
N TRP A 207 2.43 -15.39 7.49
CA TRP A 207 3.31 -15.61 6.35
C TRP A 207 4.26 -16.79 6.56
N VAL A 208 4.93 -16.83 7.72
CA VAL A 208 5.88 -17.90 8.07
C VAL A 208 5.18 -19.26 8.19
N ILE A 209 3.92 -19.28 8.65
CA ILE A 209 3.15 -20.51 8.80
C ILE A 209 2.57 -20.98 7.45
N LEU A 210 2.06 -20.06 6.62
CA LEU A 210 1.25 -20.41 5.45
C LEU A 210 2.04 -20.51 4.14
N VAL A 211 3.19 -19.84 4.01
CA VAL A 211 3.89 -19.67 2.74
C VAL A 211 5.19 -20.46 2.68
N SER A 212 5.54 -20.93 1.48
CA SER A 212 6.83 -21.55 1.20
C SER A 212 7.31 -21.14 -0.20
N ASP A 213 8.62 -21.09 -0.42
CA ASP A 213 9.17 -20.68 -1.74
C ASP A 213 8.72 -21.60 -2.88
N HIS A 214 8.64 -22.91 -2.61
CA HIS A 214 8.25 -23.90 -3.60
C HIS A 214 7.06 -24.73 -3.10
N PRO A 215 6.14 -25.14 -4.00
CA PRO A 215 4.99 -25.97 -3.65
C PRO A 215 5.42 -27.28 -2.99
N ASN A 216 6.54 -27.88 -3.42
CA ASN A 216 7.08 -29.13 -2.87
C ASN A 216 7.48 -29.05 -1.39
N LYS A 217 7.74 -27.86 -0.86
CA LYS A 217 8.13 -27.64 0.54
C LYS A 217 6.96 -27.23 1.42
N SER A 218 5.79 -27.00 0.83
CA SER A 218 4.61 -26.55 1.58
C SER A 218 3.91 -27.74 2.22
N TRP A 219 3.56 -27.58 3.50
CA TRP A 219 2.81 -28.57 4.26
C TRP A 219 1.30 -28.54 3.97
N PHE A 220 0.78 -27.48 3.36
CA PHE A 220 -0.63 -27.36 2.96
C PHE A 220 -0.92 -27.92 1.56
N CYS A 221 0.11 -28.19 0.76
CA CYS A 221 -0.06 -28.63 -0.61
C CYS A 221 -0.08 -30.16 -0.67
N SER A 222 -1.11 -30.73 -1.29
CA SER A 222 -1.19 -32.18 -1.49
C SER A 222 -0.20 -32.61 -2.58
N ALA A 223 0.38 -33.81 -2.48
CA ALA A 223 1.29 -34.35 -3.50
C ALA A 223 0.71 -34.27 -4.92
N LYS A 224 -0.60 -34.54 -5.07
CA LYS A 224 -1.30 -34.42 -6.36
C LYS A 224 -1.33 -32.99 -6.92
N GLU A 225 -1.44 -31.99 -6.04
CA GLU A 225 -1.47 -30.58 -6.43
C GLU A 225 -0.08 -30.09 -6.80
N VAL A 226 0.95 -30.55 -6.07
CA VAL A 226 2.35 -30.30 -6.41
C VAL A 226 2.69 -30.84 -7.80
N ASP A 227 2.37 -32.10 -8.07
CA ASP A 227 2.63 -32.73 -9.37
C ASP A 227 1.92 -31.99 -10.50
N PHE A 228 0.65 -31.59 -10.29
CA PHE A 228 -0.11 -30.79 -11.26
C PHE A 228 0.57 -29.44 -11.57
N ILE A 229 1.02 -28.71 -10.55
CA ILE A 229 1.67 -27.40 -10.73
C ILE A 229 2.98 -27.59 -11.51
N LEU A 230 3.79 -28.58 -11.14
CA LEU A 230 5.07 -28.86 -11.80
C LEU A 230 4.90 -29.27 -13.25
N GLU A 231 3.94 -30.15 -13.56
CA GLU A 231 3.64 -30.59 -14.92
C GLU A 231 3.20 -29.42 -15.81
N GLN A 232 2.34 -28.54 -15.30
CA GLN A 232 1.90 -27.34 -16.03
C GLN A 232 3.03 -26.31 -16.20
N GLN A 233 4.01 -26.29 -15.30
CA GLN A 233 5.14 -25.35 -15.37
C GLN A 233 6.26 -25.80 -16.31
N GLN A 234 6.48 -27.12 -16.49
CA GLN A 234 7.53 -27.67 -17.36
C GLN A 234 7.45 -27.16 -18.82
N GLY A 235 6.26 -26.77 -19.30
CA GLY A 235 6.08 -26.15 -20.63
C GLY A 235 6.32 -24.64 -20.70
N SER A 236 6.50 -23.95 -19.57
CA SER A 236 6.52 -22.48 -19.49
C SER A 236 7.81 -21.87 -18.94
N VAL A 237 8.64 -22.66 -18.24
CA VAL A 237 9.89 -22.20 -17.61
C VAL A 237 11.07 -22.72 -18.42
N GLN A 238 11.71 -21.86 -19.23
CA GLN A 238 13.05 -22.18 -19.75
C GLN A 238 14.00 -22.32 -18.57
N SER A 239 14.47 -23.54 -18.30
CA SER A 239 15.48 -23.79 -17.27
C SER A 239 16.83 -23.23 -17.74
N GLY A 240 17.10 -21.98 -17.43
CA GLY A 240 18.39 -21.35 -17.68
C GLY A 240 18.35 -19.87 -17.33
N ARG A 241 19.39 -19.39 -16.62
CA ARG A 241 19.67 -17.95 -16.45
C ARG A 241 20.04 -17.36 -17.82
N SER A 242 19.04 -17.17 -18.68
CA SER A 242 19.16 -16.36 -19.88
C SER A 242 19.34 -14.91 -19.44
N LYS A 243 20.34 -14.21 -20.01
CA LYS A 243 20.48 -12.76 -19.79
C LYS A 243 19.21 -12.09 -20.27
N GLN A 244 18.36 -11.64 -19.34
CA GLN A 244 17.12 -10.97 -19.72
C GLN A 244 17.49 -9.69 -20.50
N PRO A 245 16.91 -9.43 -21.68
CA PRO A 245 17.28 -8.28 -22.49
C PRO A 245 16.61 -7.01 -21.97
N PHE A 246 17.03 -6.53 -20.79
CA PHE A 246 16.43 -5.40 -20.07
C PHE A 246 16.29 -4.15 -20.96
N LEU A 247 17.33 -3.83 -21.74
CA LEU A 247 17.32 -2.65 -22.61
C LEU A 247 16.28 -2.77 -23.72
N LYS A 248 16.16 -3.95 -24.36
CA LYS A 248 15.18 -4.19 -25.42
C LYS A 248 13.75 -4.18 -24.89
N MET A 249 13.55 -4.66 -23.65
CA MET A 249 12.26 -4.60 -22.97
C MET A 249 11.88 -3.16 -22.62
N ALA A 250 12.84 -2.39 -22.08
CA ALA A 250 12.65 -0.99 -21.70
C ALA A 250 12.33 -0.08 -22.90
N THR A 251 12.89 -0.37 -24.08
CA THR A 251 12.60 0.39 -25.32
C THR A 251 11.35 -0.09 -26.06
N SER A 252 10.65 -1.10 -25.56
CA SER A 252 9.46 -1.63 -26.26
C SER A 252 8.24 -0.70 -26.08
N ILE A 253 7.50 -0.47 -27.16
CA ILE A 253 6.29 0.38 -27.14
C ILE A 253 5.27 -0.09 -26.09
N PRO A 254 4.95 -1.39 -25.98
CA PRO A 254 3.98 -1.85 -24.96
C PRO A 254 4.43 -1.55 -23.54
N PHE A 255 5.73 -1.68 -23.25
CA PHE A 255 6.28 -1.36 -21.93
C PHE A 255 6.15 0.14 -21.62
N ILE A 256 6.53 1.02 -22.56
CA ILE A 256 6.44 2.47 -22.37
C ILE A 256 5.00 2.91 -22.13
N ILE A 257 4.04 2.37 -22.89
CA ILE A 257 2.62 2.67 -22.70
C ILE A 257 2.15 2.24 -21.30
N LEU A 258 2.53 1.02 -20.86
CA LEU A 258 2.19 0.53 -19.52
C LEU A 258 2.79 1.40 -18.41
N VAL A 259 4.03 1.87 -18.58
CA VAL A 259 4.68 2.78 -17.61
C VAL A 259 3.91 4.10 -17.50
N ILE A 260 3.49 4.69 -18.63
CA ILE A 260 2.71 5.93 -18.63
C ILE A 260 1.34 5.71 -17.96
N CYS A 261 0.65 4.61 -18.29
CA CYS A 261 -0.62 4.25 -17.66
C CYS A 261 -0.47 4.06 -16.14
N GLN A 262 0.55 3.31 -15.71
CA GLN A 262 0.82 3.06 -14.29
C GLN A 262 1.16 4.35 -13.55
N PHE A 263 1.93 5.25 -14.18
CA PHE A 263 2.24 6.56 -13.61
C PHE A 263 0.98 7.38 -13.37
N GLY A 264 0.11 7.50 -14.39
CA GLY A 264 -1.17 8.21 -14.26
C GLY A 264 -2.06 7.61 -13.17
N ASN A 265 -2.08 6.27 -13.08
CA ASN A 265 -2.85 5.56 -12.06
C ASN A 265 -2.34 5.88 -10.64
N LEU A 266 -1.05 5.65 -10.40
CA LEU A 266 -0.45 5.83 -9.08
C LEU A 266 -0.47 7.31 -8.66
N TRP A 267 -0.23 8.24 -9.59
CA TRP A 267 -0.30 9.66 -9.30
C TRP A 267 -1.71 10.09 -8.84
N SER A 268 -2.74 9.65 -9.57
CA SER A 268 -4.14 9.95 -9.22
C SER A 268 -4.52 9.33 -7.87
N LEU A 269 -4.12 8.08 -7.64
CA LEU A 269 -4.35 7.37 -6.38
C LEU A 269 -3.68 8.09 -5.20
N TYR A 270 -2.39 8.44 -5.32
CA TYR A 270 -1.67 9.11 -4.23
C TYR A 270 -2.15 10.54 -3.99
N LEU A 271 -2.56 11.26 -5.04
CA LEU A 271 -3.18 12.57 -4.88
C LEU A 271 -4.46 12.47 -4.04
N LEU A 272 -5.34 11.52 -4.37
CA LEU A 272 -6.56 11.28 -3.61
C LEU A 272 -6.25 10.90 -2.15
N LEU A 273 -5.30 9.99 -1.94
CA LEU A 273 -4.97 9.49 -0.60
C LEU A 273 -4.27 10.52 0.29
N THR A 274 -3.56 11.50 -0.28
CA THR A 274 -2.78 12.46 0.51
C THR A 274 -3.45 13.83 0.63
N VAL A 275 -4.08 14.30 -0.43
CA VAL A 275 -4.67 15.65 -0.49
C VAL A 275 -6.09 15.65 0.06
N VAL A 276 -6.90 14.62 -0.21
CA VAL A 276 -8.32 14.58 0.25
C VAL A 276 -8.45 14.60 1.77
N PRO A 277 -7.72 13.78 2.56
CA PRO A 277 -7.80 13.85 4.02
C PRO A 277 -7.45 15.24 4.56
N LYS A 278 -6.37 15.84 4.03
CA LYS A 278 -5.91 17.18 4.43
C LYS A 278 -6.92 18.25 4.07
N PHE A 279 -7.48 18.19 2.87
CA PHE A 279 -8.50 19.14 2.43
C PHE A 279 -9.78 19.06 3.29
N MET A 280 -10.24 17.84 3.60
CA MET A 280 -11.41 17.63 4.47
C MET A 280 -11.17 18.11 5.90
N ALA A 281 -9.98 17.83 6.45
CA ALA A 281 -9.63 18.28 7.79
C ALA A 281 -9.42 19.81 7.85
N ASP A 282 -8.65 20.40 6.93
CA ASP A 282 -8.19 21.77 7.07
C ASP A 282 -9.10 22.82 6.45
N VAL A 283 -9.76 22.51 5.33
CA VAL A 283 -10.66 23.44 4.64
C VAL A 283 -12.10 23.23 5.12
N LEU A 284 -12.60 21.98 5.09
CA LEU A 284 -13.98 21.68 5.47
C LEU A 284 -14.20 21.58 6.99
N LYS A 285 -13.12 21.52 7.78
CA LYS A 285 -13.15 21.45 9.25
C LYS A 285 -13.97 20.26 9.80
N PHE A 286 -14.03 19.15 9.06
CA PHE A 286 -14.67 17.92 9.55
C PHE A 286 -13.91 17.33 10.74
N ASP A 287 -14.66 16.67 11.64
CA ASP A 287 -14.09 15.88 12.72
C ASP A 287 -13.22 14.73 12.19
N ILE A 288 -12.11 14.47 12.87
CA ILE A 288 -11.08 13.50 12.48
C ILE A 288 -11.66 12.08 12.31
N GLU A 289 -12.67 11.73 13.12
CA GLU A 289 -13.40 10.46 13.01
C GLU A 289 -14.13 10.34 11.66
N ASN A 290 -14.83 11.39 11.24
CA ASN A 290 -15.52 11.44 9.95
C ASN A 290 -14.53 11.49 8.78
N VAL A 291 -13.38 12.15 8.95
CA VAL A 291 -12.30 12.16 7.95
C VAL A 291 -11.76 10.74 7.73
N GLY A 292 -11.60 9.91 8.77
CA GLY A 292 -11.16 8.52 8.63
C GLY A 292 -12.12 7.67 7.80
N PHE A 293 -13.41 7.79 8.07
CA PHE A 293 -14.44 7.08 7.30
C PHE A 293 -14.53 7.58 5.85
N LEU A 294 -14.55 8.90 5.64
CA LEU A 294 -14.62 9.50 4.30
C LEU A 294 -13.39 9.19 3.45
N THR A 295 -12.20 9.14 4.04
CA THR A 295 -10.95 8.86 3.33
C THR A 295 -10.79 7.39 2.96
N SER A 296 -11.47 6.49 3.67
CA SER A 296 -11.56 5.08 3.29
C SER A 296 -12.47 4.84 2.08
N THR A 297 -13.35 5.80 1.75
CA THR A 297 -14.38 5.65 0.71
C THR A 297 -13.80 5.52 -0.71
N PRO A 298 -12.80 6.32 -1.15
CA PRO A 298 -12.17 6.13 -2.46
C PRO A 298 -11.51 4.76 -2.62
N SER A 299 -10.83 4.26 -1.58
CA SER A 299 -10.21 2.94 -1.61
C SER A 299 -11.27 1.82 -1.64
N LEU A 300 -12.36 1.96 -0.90
CA LEU A 300 -13.48 1.04 -0.95
C LEU A 300 -14.18 1.04 -2.32
N SER A 301 -14.38 2.23 -2.90
CA SER A 301 -14.93 2.37 -4.26
C SER A 301 -14.03 1.69 -5.29
N ARG A 302 -12.70 1.87 -5.22
CA ARG A 302 -11.74 1.16 -6.08
C ARG A 302 -11.86 -0.35 -5.95
N PHE A 303 -11.98 -0.87 -4.72
CA PHE A 303 -12.18 -2.30 -4.48
C PHE A 303 -13.47 -2.82 -5.14
N VAL A 304 -14.61 -2.18 -4.88
CA VAL A 304 -15.93 -2.60 -5.40
C VAL A 304 -15.98 -2.50 -6.93
N CYS A 305 -15.54 -1.38 -7.50
CA CYS A 305 -15.47 -1.19 -8.95
C CYS A 305 -14.54 -2.23 -9.59
N GLY A 306 -13.41 -2.54 -8.96
CA GLY A 306 -12.47 -3.57 -9.42
C GLY A 306 -13.13 -4.93 -9.65
N PHE A 307 -13.94 -5.39 -8.70
CA PHE A 307 -14.69 -6.64 -8.82
C PHE A 307 -15.79 -6.58 -9.89
N ILE A 308 -16.53 -5.46 -9.97
CA ILE A 308 -17.60 -5.29 -10.96
C ILE A 308 -17.03 -5.31 -12.38
N PHE A 309 -16.03 -4.47 -12.66
CA PHE A 309 -15.41 -4.39 -13.98
C PHE A 309 -14.62 -5.65 -14.32
N GLY A 310 -14.01 -6.32 -13.34
CA GLY A 310 -13.43 -7.66 -13.50
C GLY A 310 -14.46 -8.70 -13.93
N GLY A 311 -15.60 -8.77 -13.24
CA GLY A 311 -16.70 -9.67 -13.60
C GLY A 311 -17.29 -9.38 -14.99
N ILE A 312 -17.43 -8.09 -15.35
CA ILE A 312 -17.85 -7.68 -16.70
C ILE A 312 -16.81 -8.12 -17.74
N ALA A 313 -15.52 -7.93 -17.48
CA ALA A 313 -14.45 -8.35 -18.39
C ALA A 313 -14.46 -9.86 -18.62
N ASP A 314 -14.61 -10.66 -17.55
CA ASP A 314 -14.71 -12.11 -17.64
C ASP A 314 -15.97 -12.56 -18.38
N PHE A 315 -17.10 -11.88 -18.18
CA PHE A 315 -18.33 -12.15 -18.92
C PHE A 315 -18.16 -11.88 -20.43
N LEU A 316 -17.55 -10.74 -20.78
CA LEU A 316 -17.27 -10.37 -22.17
C LEU A 316 -16.28 -11.32 -22.83
N LEU A 317 -15.28 -11.81 -22.09
CA LEU A 317 -14.31 -12.81 -22.55
C LEU A 317 -14.97 -14.17 -22.78
N LYS A 318 -15.80 -14.65 -21.85
CA LYS A 318 -16.47 -15.96 -21.94
C LYS A 318 -17.47 -16.05 -23.09
N ARG A 319 -18.14 -14.93 -23.40
CA ARG A 319 -19.11 -14.88 -24.51
C ARG A 319 -18.48 -14.48 -25.85
N GLU A 320 -17.16 -14.30 -25.90
CA GLU A 320 -16.40 -13.89 -27.10
C GLU A 320 -16.98 -12.65 -27.82
N LEU A 321 -17.68 -11.77 -27.09
CA LEU A 321 -18.39 -10.63 -27.66
C LEU A 321 -17.45 -9.55 -28.20
N LEU A 322 -16.22 -9.50 -27.69
CA LEU A 322 -15.20 -8.54 -28.08
C LEU A 322 -13.84 -9.21 -28.24
N ARG A 323 -13.01 -8.65 -29.12
CA ARG A 323 -11.63 -9.12 -29.33
C ARG A 323 -10.83 -8.97 -28.03
N LYS A 324 -10.11 -10.03 -27.63
CA LYS A 324 -9.32 -10.10 -26.38
C LYS A 324 -8.42 -8.87 -26.14
N VAL A 325 -7.88 -8.28 -27.21
CA VAL A 325 -7.04 -7.07 -27.15
C VAL A 325 -7.82 -5.83 -26.72
N VAL A 326 -9.06 -5.67 -27.18
CA VAL A 326 -9.92 -4.52 -26.83
C VAL A 326 -10.35 -4.62 -25.37
N ILE A 327 -10.70 -5.83 -24.91
CA ILE A 327 -11.06 -6.07 -23.50
C ILE A 327 -9.88 -5.77 -22.58
N ARG A 328 -8.67 -6.27 -22.90
CA ARG A 328 -7.46 -6.00 -22.11
C ARG A 328 -7.09 -4.51 -22.07
N LYS A 329 -7.21 -3.80 -23.19
CA LYS A 329 -6.97 -2.34 -23.24
C LYS A 329 -8.01 -1.55 -22.47
N GLY A 330 -9.29 -1.93 -22.56
CA GLY A 330 -10.36 -1.32 -21.79
C GLY A 330 -10.18 -1.51 -20.29
N PHE A 331 -9.77 -2.70 -19.86
CA PHE A 331 -9.53 -2.99 -18.45
C PHE A 331 -8.44 -2.09 -17.83
N ILE A 332 -7.36 -1.84 -18.56
CA ILE A 332 -6.29 -0.93 -18.13
C ILE A 332 -6.79 0.52 -17.99
N LEU A 333 -7.81 0.93 -18.74
CA LEU A 333 -8.35 2.29 -18.67
C LEU A 333 -9.41 2.47 -17.57
N PHE A 334 -10.20 1.44 -17.29
CA PHE A 334 -11.36 1.54 -16.39
C PHE A 334 -11.15 0.95 -15.00
N CYS A 335 -10.21 0.02 -14.84
CA CYS A 335 -10.09 -0.82 -13.64
C CYS A 335 -8.78 -0.63 -12.87
N GLU A 336 -7.72 -0.16 -13.54
CA GLU A 336 -6.54 0.38 -12.87
C GLU A 336 -6.93 1.70 -12.20
#